data_AF-A0A7C4WAN9-F1
#
_entry.id   AF-A0A7C4WAN9-F1
#
_cell.length_a   1.000
_cell.length_b   1.000
_cell.length_c   1.000
_cell.angle_alpha   90.00
_cell.angle_beta   90.00
_cell.angle_gamma   90.00
#
_symmetry.space_group_name_H-M   'P 1'
#
loop_
_entity.id
_entity.type
_entity.pdbx_description
1 polymer ?
#
loop_
_entity_poly.entity_id
_entity_poly.type
_entity_poly.pdbx_seq_one_letter_code
_entity_poly.pdbx_strand_id
1 'polypeptide(L)' 'MARVLSKYKIELEKLGLAQLDVYRYPGYDEVRVKTADEVILIKLPSHREAMSLEDFKEYVMKEVKRIKEAKKKK' A
#
# COMPACT_ATOMS: atom_id res chain seq x y z
N MET A 1 22.43 -10.39 -8.92
CA MET A 1 22.11 -9.00 -8.50
C MET A 1 20.75 -9.02 -7.81
N ALA A 2 20.72 -8.97 -6.47
CA ALA A 2 19.47 -8.86 -5.73
C ALA A 2 18.79 -7.55 -6.16
N ARG A 3 17.62 -7.66 -6.81
CA ARG A 3 16.80 -6.53 -7.25
C ARG A 3 16.69 -5.56 -6.08
N VAL A 4 17.04 -4.29 -6.31
CA VAL A 4 16.84 -3.20 -5.34
C VAL A 4 15.37 -3.23 -4.95
N LEU A 5 15.07 -3.78 -3.77
CA LEU A 5 13.72 -3.75 -3.20
C LEU A 5 13.38 -2.27 -3.04
N SER A 6 12.27 -1.82 -3.62
CA SER A 6 11.84 -0.43 -3.43
C SER A 6 11.63 -0.21 -1.94
N LYS A 7 12.12 0.92 -1.40
CA LYS A 7 12.00 1.25 0.03
C LYS A 7 10.54 1.11 0.52
N TYR A 8 9.58 1.46 -0.32
CA TYR A 8 8.14 1.29 -0.08
C TYR A 8 7.71 -0.16 0.11
N LYS A 9 8.25 -1.10 -0.68
CA LYS A 9 7.93 -2.53 -0.52
C LYS A 9 8.41 -3.05 0.83
N ILE A 10 9.60 -2.64 1.27
CA ILE A 10 10.15 -3.03 2.58
C ILE A 10 9.24 -2.53 3.71
N GLU A 11 8.75 -1.29 3.62
CA GLU A 11 7.83 -0.74 4.62
C GLU A 11 6.48 -1.47 4.64
N LEU A 12 5.95 -1.88 3.47
CA LEU A 12 4.76 -2.73 3.41
C LEU A 12 5.00 -4.09 4.08
N GLU A 13 6.14 -4.73 3.82
CA GLU A 13 6.49 -6.02 4.41
C GLU A 13 6.61 -5.92 5.95
N LYS A 14 7.18 -4.83 6.48
CA LYS A 14 7.21 -4.54 7.92
C LYS A 14 5.82 -4.37 8.54
N LEU A 15 4.84 -3.93 7.77
CA LEU A 15 3.43 -3.84 8.18
C LEU A 15 2.67 -5.17 8.05
N GLY A 16 3.33 -6.25 7.62
CA GLY A 16 2.68 -7.53 7.33
C GLY A 16 1.86 -7.51 6.04
N LEU A 17 2.15 -6.57 5.12
CA LEU A 17 1.50 -6.42 3.82
C LEU A 17 2.46 -6.86 2.72
N ALA A 18 2.02 -7.77 1.84
CA ALA A 18 2.80 -8.15 0.67
C ALA A 18 2.37 -7.32 -0.54
N GLN A 19 3.27 -6.51 -1.10
CA GLN A 19 3.00 -5.80 -2.34
C GLN A 19 2.89 -6.79 -3.51
N LEU A 20 1.73 -6.81 -4.18
CA LEU A 20 1.51 -7.63 -5.38
C LEU A 20 1.88 -6.83 -6.63
N ASP A 21 1.17 -5.72 -6.84
CA ASP A 21 1.28 -4.89 -8.04
C ASP A 21 1.20 -3.41 -7.65
N VAL A 22 1.74 -2.53 -8.50
CA VAL A 22 1.52 -1.09 -8.40
C VAL A 22 1.14 -0.54 -9.77
N TYR A 23 -0.04 0.05 -9.84
CA TYR A 23 -0.55 0.72 -11.04
C TYR A 23 -0.26 2.21 -10.93
N ARG A 24 0.37 2.78 -11.97
CA ARG A 24 0.73 4.21 -12.01
C ARG A 24 -0.25 4.94 -12.93
N TYR A 25 -0.93 5.94 -12.39
CA TYR A 25 -1.86 6.81 -13.11
C TYR A 25 -1.30 8.25 -13.18
N PRO A 26 -1.78 9.12 -14.08
CA PRO A 26 -1.19 10.45 -14.30
C PRO A 26 -1.12 11.40 -13.09
N GLY A 27 -1.76 11.08 -11.96
CA GLY A 27 -1.69 11.88 -10.73
C GLY A 27 -1.69 11.10 -9.43
N TYR A 28 -1.65 9.76 -9.49
CA TYR A 28 -1.65 8.90 -8.30
C TYR A 28 -1.14 7.50 -8.64
N ASP A 29 -0.74 6.75 -7.62
CA ASP A 29 -0.49 5.32 -7.75
C ASP A 29 -1.57 4.52 -7.01
N GLU A 30 -1.90 3.33 -7.50
CA GLU A 30 -2.68 2.33 -6.76
C GLU A 30 -1.79 1.15 -6.42
N VAL A 31 -1.71 0.85 -5.12
CA VAL A 31 -0.91 -0.24 -4.59
C VAL A 31 -1.84 -1.40 -4.27
N ARG A 32 -1.64 -2.52 -4.96
CA ARG A 32 -2.33 -3.77 -4.67
C ARG A 32 -1.52 -4.53 -3.63
N VAL A 33 -2.09 -4.72 -2.43
CA VAL A 33 -1.41 -5.42 -1.34
C VAL A 33 -2.21 -6.62 -0.87
N LYS A 34 -1.50 -7.70 -0.54
CA LYS A 34 -2.07 -8.87 0.11
C LYS A 34 -1.87 -8.75 1.62
N THR A 35 -2.99 -8.74 2.33
CA THR A 35 -3.07 -8.94 3.78
C THR A 35 -3.10 -10.44 4.11
N ALA A 36 -3.10 -10.80 5.39
CA ALA A 36 -3.24 -12.20 5.82
C ALA A 36 -4.51 -12.87 5.24
N ASP A 37 -5.60 -12.13 5.18
CA ASP A 37 -6.93 -12.67 4.88
C ASP A 37 -7.33 -12.46 3.41
N GLU A 38 -6.86 -11.36 2.81
CA GLU A 38 -7.41 -10.87 1.54
C GLU A 38 -6.45 -9.95 0.77
N VAL A 39 -6.77 -9.73 -0.50
CA VAL A 39 -6.12 -8.74 -1.35
C VAL A 39 -6.93 -7.46 -1.36
N ILE A 40 -6.28 -6.34 -1.03
CA ILE A 40 -6.88 -5.01 -1.05
C ILE A 40 -6.15 -4.11 -2.04
N LEU A 41 -6.87 -3.15 -2.59
CA LEU A 41 -6.36 -2.12 -3.48
C LEU A 41 -6.36 -0.79 -2.71
N ILE A 42 -5.20 -0.14 -2.62
CA ILE A 42 -5.04 1.12 -1.91
C ILE A 42 -4.70 2.20 -2.93
N LYS A 43 -5.61 3.17 -3.08
CA LYS A 43 -5.38 4.34 -3.93
C LYS A 43 -4.61 5.39 -3.14
N LEU A 44 -3.40 5.71 -3.55
CA LEU A 44 -2.61 6.78 -2.93
C LEU A 44 -3.14 8.15 -3.36
N PRO A 45 -2.93 9.21 -2.56
CA PRO A 45 -3.34 10.56 -2.91
C PRO A 45 -2.46 11.18 -4.03
N SER A 46 -1.24 10.68 -4.18
CA SER A 46 -0.27 11.09 -5.19
C SER A 46 0.64 9.92 -5.54
N HIS A 47 1.65 10.13 -6.37
CA HIS A 47 2.68 9.12 -6.60
C HIS A 47 3.41 8.81 -5.30
N ARG A 48 3.70 7.52 -5.04
CA ARG A 48 4.42 7.09 -3.82
C ARG A 48 5.74 7.83 -3.62
N GLU A 49 6.40 8.18 -4.72
CA GLU A 49 7.70 8.85 -4.77
C GLU A 49 7.64 10.32 -4.34
N ALA A 50 6.46 10.92 -4.41
CA ALA A 50 6.21 12.28 -3.95
C ALA A 50 5.85 12.34 -2.45
N MET A 51 5.73 11.20 -1.78
CA MET A 51 5.46 11.07 -0.35
C MET A 51 6.72 10.66 0.40
N SER A 52 6.84 11.05 1.67
CA SER A 52 7.84 10.43 2.54
C SER A 52 7.46 8.97 2.82
N LEU A 53 8.44 8.14 3.21
CA LEU A 53 8.17 6.75 3.60
C LEU A 53 7.21 6.68 4.81
N GLU A 54 7.31 7.63 5.72
CA GLU A 54 6.45 7.72 6.90
C GLU A 54 5.01 8.06 6.52
N ASP A 55 4.81 9.07 5.68
CA ASP A 55 3.48 9.45 5.18
C ASP A 55 2.82 8.30 4.42
N PHE A 56 3.60 7.63 3.57
CA PHE A 56 3.13 6.47 2.82
C PHE A 56 2.66 5.35 3.77
N LYS A 57 3.47 5.04 4.79
CA LYS A 57 3.17 4.00 5.78
C LYS A 57 1.90 4.32 6.56
N GLU A 58 1.78 5.55 7.06
CA GLU A 58 0.60 6.02 7.78
C GLU A 58 -0.66 5.95 6.91
N TYR A 59 -0.56 6.40 5.66
CA TYR A 59 -1.67 6.40 4.72
C TYR A 59 -2.15 4.98 4.43
N VAL A 60 -1.24 4.08 4.08
CA VAL A 60 -1.53 2.67 3.82
C VAL A 60 -2.20 2.03 5.03
N MET A 61 -1.67 2.25 6.25
CA MET A 61 -2.24 1.67 7.47
C MET A 61 -3.67 2.17 7.74
N LYS A 62 -3.92 3.48 7.55
CA LYS A 62 -5.25 4.08 7.69
C LYS A 62 -6.23 3.49 6.68
N GLU A 63 -5.85 3.37 5.41
CA GLU A 63 -6.71 2.82 4.36
C GLU A 63 -6.96 1.31 4.54
N VAL A 64 -5.96 0.52 4.92
CA VAL A 64 -6.15 -0.91 5.25
C VAL A 64 -7.20 -1.06 6.35
N LYS A 65 -7.06 -0.30 7.44
CA LYS A 65 -8.00 -0.34 8.56
C LYS A 65 -9.41 0.03 8.12
N ARG A 66 -9.53 1.13 7.35
CA ARG A 66 -10.81 1.61 6.81
C ARG A 66 -11.49 0.56 5.92
N ILE A 67 -10.75 -0.08 5.02
CA ILE A 67 -11.28 -1.11 4.12
C ILE A 67 -11.76 -2.33 4.93
N LYS A 68 -10.96 -2.78 5.92
CA LYS A 68 -11.35 -3.88 6.82
C LYS A 68 -12.62 -3.56 7.61
N GLU A 69 -12.73 -2.34 8.14
CA GLU A 69 -13.93 -1.90 8.88
C GLU A 69 -15.16 -1.77 7.98
N ALA A 70 -15.01 -1.29 6.76
CA ALA A 70 -16.09 -1.20 5.78
C ALA A 70 -16.62 -2.58 5.36
N LYS A 71 -15.72 -3.57 5.22
CA LYS A 71 -16.11 -4.96 4.92
C LYS A 71 -16.77 -5.65 6.10
N LYS A 72 -16.32 -5.42 7.34
CA LYS A 72 -16.91 -6.04 8.54
C LYS A 72 -18.36 -5.60 8.80
N LYS A 73 -18.78 -4.44 8.27
CA LYS A 73 -20.14 -3.92 8.38
C LYS A 73 -21.11 -4.44 7.30
N LYS A 74 -20.63 -5.25 6.36
CA LYS A 74 -21.39 -5.76 5.22
C LYS A 74 -21.62 -7.26 5.37
#